data_AF-Q1D2A7-F1
#
_entry.id   AF-Q1D2A7-F1
#
_cell.length_a   1.000
_cell.length_b   1.000
_cell.length_c   1.000
_cell.angle_alpha   90.00
_cell.angle_beta   90.00
_cell.angle_gamma   90.00
#
_symmetry.space_group_name_H-M   'P 1'
#
loop_
_entity.id
_entity.type
_entity.pdbx_description
1 polymer ?
#
loop_
_entity_poly.entity_id
_entity_poly.type
_entity_poly.pdbx_seq_one_letter_code
_entity_poly.pdbx_strand_id
1 'polypeptide(L)'
;MDPSAWMTRSPPDDYGIPADSMSTHEEVELEMERLLLRTVPGLEEQWRGAVPVTIEKIERIVGRPLPPFYRWFLSRMGQSMGPLAYPTLDFSAERVLACYAQKLVKPEPRFLLIAYESDAMMPLHLFYDFNAPSRNDAMVTSREARGKELTDAFETLREMLAWGALSLFRIDRAPHTCSGSLKGDTTDFLVDLDPVMSSLGFIQPIPTGPLCRLYERPDAVMVCTGTPRAGTGNRRAFDLGGNSVGRLRRILGEISSARVAELQVKK
;
A
#
# COMPACT_ATOMS: atom_id res chain seq x y z
N MET A 1 73.14 3.09 -2.06
CA MET A 1 71.74 2.76 -1.70
C MET A 1 70.96 4.04 -1.89
N ASP A 2 70.07 4.04 -2.87
CA ASP A 2 69.49 5.23 -3.49
C ASP A 2 68.18 5.67 -2.78
N PRO A 3 68.07 6.92 -2.27
CA PRO A 3 66.94 7.37 -1.48
C PRO A 3 65.95 8.22 -2.30
N SER A 4 65.40 7.67 -3.39
CA SER A 4 64.41 8.37 -4.22
C SER A 4 63.30 7.47 -4.74
N ALA A 5 62.36 7.11 -3.86
CA ALA A 5 61.14 6.37 -4.25
C ALA A 5 59.93 6.70 -3.36
N TRP A 6 59.72 7.99 -3.06
CA TRP A 6 58.57 8.46 -2.27
C TRP A 6 58.05 9.74 -2.95
N MET A 7 56.72 9.85 -3.10
CA MET A 7 55.94 10.84 -3.90
C MET A 7 55.72 10.37 -5.35
N THR A 8 54.52 10.21 -5.90
CA THR A 8 53.22 10.87 -5.68
C THR A 8 52.08 9.90 -6.03
N ARG A 9 51.17 9.60 -5.09
CA ARG A 9 49.84 9.06 -5.42
C ARG A 9 48.84 10.20 -5.33
N SER A 10 48.32 10.64 -6.47
CA SER A 10 47.14 11.50 -6.53
C SER A 10 45.94 10.75 -5.94
N PRO A 11 45.06 11.41 -5.16
CA PRO A 11 43.77 10.83 -4.83
C PRO A 11 42.92 10.76 -6.11
N PRO A 12 42.15 9.68 -6.33
CA PRO A 12 41.11 9.71 -7.35
C PRO A 12 40.03 10.69 -6.91
N ASP A 13 39.85 11.71 -7.73
CA ASP A 13 38.74 12.64 -7.68
C ASP A 13 37.39 11.91 -7.81
N ASP A 14 36.43 12.42 -7.04
CA ASP A 14 35.02 12.53 -7.43
C ASP A 14 34.26 11.21 -7.64
N TYR A 15 33.84 10.59 -6.54
CA TYR A 15 32.63 9.75 -6.53
C TYR A 15 31.41 10.66 -6.70
N GLY A 16 31.13 11.06 -7.93
CA GLY A 16 29.84 11.60 -8.31
C GLY A 16 28.76 10.58 -7.97
N ILE A 17 28.03 10.82 -6.88
CA ILE A 17 26.80 10.09 -6.59
C ILE A 17 25.83 10.42 -7.74
N PRO A 18 25.31 9.45 -8.49
CA PRO A 18 24.38 9.73 -9.56
C PRO A 18 23.14 10.40 -8.97
N ALA A 19 22.77 11.57 -9.49
CA ALA A 19 21.54 12.30 -9.16
C ALA A 19 20.24 11.55 -9.52
N ASP A 20 20.34 10.26 -9.87
CA ASP A 20 19.28 9.45 -10.48
C ASP A 20 18.48 8.62 -9.45
N SER A 21 18.92 8.58 -8.18
CA SER A 21 18.23 7.79 -7.14
C SER A 21 17.18 8.56 -6.33
N MET A 22 17.19 9.90 -6.37
CA MET A 22 16.18 10.72 -5.68
C MET A 22 14.89 10.91 -6.49
N SER A 23 14.93 10.72 -7.82
CA SER A 23 13.78 10.93 -8.73
C SER A 23 12.64 9.94 -8.49
N THR A 24 12.96 8.69 -8.16
CA THR A 24 11.97 7.59 -8.20
C THR A 24 10.97 7.58 -7.03
N HIS A 25 11.29 8.21 -5.90
CA HIS A 25 10.42 8.19 -4.72
C HIS A 25 9.32 9.24 -4.85
N GLU A 26 9.72 10.50 -5.05
CA GLU A 26 8.81 11.64 -5.18
C GLU A 26 7.80 11.42 -6.31
N GLU A 27 8.23 10.77 -7.40
CA GLU A 27 7.35 10.36 -8.49
C GLU A 27 6.21 9.47 -8.01
N VAL A 28 6.47 8.46 -7.18
CA VAL A 28 5.42 7.54 -6.73
C VAL A 28 4.50 8.20 -5.71
N GLU A 29 5.00 9.07 -4.84
CA GLU A 29 4.15 9.87 -3.97
C GLU A 29 3.22 10.80 -4.77
N LEU A 30 3.71 11.40 -5.85
CA LEU A 30 2.91 12.23 -6.76
C LEU A 30 1.88 11.41 -7.55
N GLU A 31 2.23 10.21 -8.03
CA GLU A 31 1.28 9.30 -8.66
C GLU A 31 0.16 8.87 -7.70
N MET A 32 0.53 8.56 -6.47
CA MET A 32 -0.43 8.25 -5.41
C MET A 32 -1.35 9.44 -5.15
N GLU A 33 -0.81 10.64 -4.97
CA GLU A 33 -1.60 11.86 -4.78
C GLU A 33 -2.61 12.07 -5.91
N ARG A 34 -2.16 11.96 -7.17
CA ARG A 34 -3.04 12.06 -8.35
C ARG A 34 -4.13 11.00 -8.37
N LEU A 35 -3.80 9.75 -8.02
CA LEU A 35 -4.78 8.68 -7.92
C LEU A 35 -5.84 8.99 -6.86
N LEU A 36 -5.43 9.38 -5.66
CA LEU A 36 -6.34 9.68 -4.55
C LEU A 36 -7.26 10.86 -4.89
N LEU A 37 -6.71 11.98 -5.37
CA LEU A 37 -7.50 13.16 -5.73
C LEU A 37 -8.50 12.90 -6.85
N ARG A 38 -8.14 12.10 -7.87
CA ARG A 38 -9.05 11.69 -8.94
C ARG A 38 -10.16 10.75 -8.44
N THR A 39 -9.85 9.92 -7.45
CA THR A 39 -10.71 8.81 -7.03
C THR A 39 -11.68 9.20 -5.92
N VAL A 40 -11.25 10.08 -5.00
CA VAL A 40 -11.97 10.43 -3.78
C VAL A 40 -12.54 11.84 -3.90
N PRO A 41 -13.84 12.00 -4.15
CA PRO A 41 -14.45 13.32 -4.31
C PRO A 41 -14.32 14.16 -3.04
N GLY A 42 -13.84 15.40 -3.18
CA GLY A 42 -13.70 16.35 -2.09
C GLY A 42 -12.53 16.09 -1.13
N LEU A 43 -11.55 15.25 -1.54
CA LEU A 43 -10.40 14.90 -0.70
C LEU A 43 -9.47 16.10 -0.47
N GLU A 44 -9.16 16.86 -1.52
CA GLU A 44 -8.19 17.97 -1.47
C GLU A 44 -8.57 18.99 -0.39
N GLU A 45 -9.86 19.29 -0.28
CA GLU A 45 -10.38 20.30 0.65
C GLU A 45 -10.43 19.80 2.10
N GLN A 46 -10.39 18.49 2.33
CA GLN A 46 -10.72 17.87 3.61
C GLN A 46 -9.58 17.09 4.27
N TRP A 47 -8.62 16.58 3.50
CA TRP A 47 -7.45 15.95 4.08
C TRP A 47 -6.56 16.97 4.78
N ARG A 48 -5.94 16.57 5.89
CA ARG A 48 -5.08 17.46 6.69
C ARG A 48 -3.86 16.70 7.15
N GLY A 49 -2.70 17.30 6.91
CA GLY A 49 -1.41 16.80 7.35
C GLY A 49 -1.17 16.99 8.84
N ALA A 50 -0.40 16.09 9.43
CA ALA A 50 0.21 16.32 10.73
C ALA A 50 1.34 17.36 10.62
N VAL A 51 1.49 18.19 11.65
CA VAL A 51 2.62 19.13 11.74
C VAL A 51 3.95 18.38 11.90
N PRO A 52 5.09 18.92 11.40
CA PRO A 52 6.38 18.21 11.41
C PRO A 52 6.82 17.72 12.80
N VAL A 53 6.62 18.54 13.83
CA VAL A 53 6.96 18.19 15.22
C VAL A 53 6.18 16.97 15.74
N THR A 54 4.99 16.71 15.21
CA THR A 54 4.19 15.52 15.55
C THR A 54 4.78 14.27 14.89
N ILE A 55 5.22 14.37 13.63
CA ILE A 55 5.89 13.28 12.91
C ILE A 55 7.21 12.90 13.61
N GLU A 56 8.00 13.90 14.03
CA GLU A 56 9.25 13.68 14.77
C GLU A 56 9.03 12.97 16.12
N LYS A 57 7.88 13.21 16.78
CA LYS A 57 7.52 12.48 18.01
C LYS A 57 7.30 10.99 17.72
N ILE A 58 6.69 10.66 16.58
CA ILE A 58 6.50 9.26 16.16
C ILE A 58 7.85 8.62 15.83
N GLU A 59 8.74 9.33 15.12
CA GLU A 59 10.12 8.87 14.87
C GLU A 59 10.89 8.56 16.15
N ARG A 60 10.73 9.39 17.18
CA ARG A 60 11.32 9.16 18.51
C ARG A 60 10.79 7.92 19.22
N ILE A 61 9.52 7.53 19.01
CA ILE A 61 8.96 6.31 19.59
C ILE A 61 9.65 5.06 19.01
N VAL A 62 9.92 5.06 17.70
CA VAL A 62 10.54 3.92 17.01
C VAL A 62 12.08 3.96 17.03
N GLY A 63 12.66 5.11 17.40
CA GLY A 63 14.10 5.32 17.49
C GLY A 63 14.81 5.32 16.13
N ARG A 64 14.08 5.61 15.04
CA ARG A 64 14.59 5.61 13.65
C ARG A 64 13.74 6.53 12.75
N PRO A 65 14.25 6.96 11.58
CA PRO A 65 13.43 7.63 10.57
C PRO A 65 12.27 6.74 10.10
N LEU A 66 11.12 7.36 9.81
CA LEU A 66 9.99 6.65 9.21
C LEU A 66 10.25 6.33 7.74
N PRO A 67 9.62 5.27 7.18
CA PRO A 67 9.65 5.04 5.75
C PRO A 67 9.13 6.26 4.97
N PRO A 68 9.76 6.64 3.83
CA PRO A 68 9.41 7.85 3.10
C PRO A 68 7.92 8.00 2.80
N PHE A 69 7.29 6.92 2.36
CA PHE A 69 5.86 6.93 2.03
C PHE A 69 4.97 7.19 3.27
N TYR A 70 5.31 6.63 4.43
CA TYR A 70 4.56 6.90 5.66
C TYR A 70 4.76 8.33 6.15
N ARG A 71 5.97 8.88 5.99
CA ARG A 71 6.24 10.29 6.28
C ARG A 71 5.41 11.20 5.37
N TRP A 72 5.34 10.91 4.06
CA TRP A 72 4.46 11.60 3.12
C TRP A 72 2.98 11.47 3.53
N PHE A 73 2.53 10.26 3.85
CA PHE A 73 1.17 10.00 4.31
C PHE A 73 0.80 10.87 5.51
N LEU A 74 1.66 10.90 6.55
CA LEU A 74 1.43 11.75 7.72
C LEU A 74 1.41 13.24 7.36
N SER A 75 2.27 13.68 6.43
CA SER A 75 2.31 15.08 5.98
C SER A 75 1.07 15.53 5.18
N ARG A 76 0.33 14.58 4.58
CA ARG A 76 -0.90 14.87 3.81
C ARG A 76 -2.18 14.59 4.58
N MET A 77 -2.20 13.50 5.34
CA MET A 77 -3.40 12.90 5.93
C MET A 77 -3.26 12.57 7.43
N GLY A 78 -2.12 12.90 8.04
CA GLY A 78 -1.83 12.54 9.43
C GLY A 78 -2.68 13.24 10.49
N GLN A 79 -3.49 14.23 10.14
CA GLN A 79 -4.51 14.79 11.03
C GLN A 79 -5.92 14.36 10.62
N SER A 80 -6.19 14.31 9.31
CA SER A 80 -7.47 13.86 8.77
C SER A 80 -7.26 13.25 7.39
N MET A 81 -7.85 12.08 7.17
CA MET A 81 -7.93 11.45 5.83
C MET A 81 -9.09 12.00 4.99
N GLY A 82 -9.90 12.91 5.54
CA GLY A 82 -11.10 13.41 4.87
C GLY A 82 -12.07 12.26 4.52
N PRO A 83 -12.70 12.28 3.34
CA PRO A 83 -13.63 11.24 2.91
C PRO A 83 -13.01 9.85 2.80
N LEU A 84 -11.68 9.73 2.64
CA LEU A 84 -10.98 8.44 2.53
C LEU A 84 -10.91 7.67 3.87
N ALA A 85 -11.32 8.29 4.98
CA ALA A 85 -11.27 7.66 6.30
C ALA A 85 -12.01 6.30 6.31
N TYR A 86 -11.38 5.33 6.95
CA TYR A 86 -11.98 4.02 7.20
C TYR A 86 -12.90 4.14 8.44
N PRO A 87 -14.12 3.60 8.43
CA PRO A 87 -15.11 3.88 9.46
C PRO A 87 -14.67 3.61 10.91
N THR A 88 -13.82 2.60 11.12
CA THR A 88 -13.45 2.12 12.46
C THR A 88 -11.97 2.31 12.79
N LEU A 89 -11.13 2.64 11.79
CA LEU A 89 -9.70 2.84 11.92
C LEU A 89 -9.33 4.32 11.95
N ASP A 90 -8.66 4.74 13.02
CA ASP A 90 -8.12 6.09 13.18
C ASP A 90 -6.61 6.11 12.89
N PHE A 91 -6.25 6.68 11.76
CA PHE A 91 -4.87 6.86 11.27
C PHE A 91 -4.21 8.17 11.74
N SER A 92 -4.90 8.99 12.53
CA SER A 92 -4.34 10.28 12.93
C SER A 92 -3.08 10.09 13.79
N ALA A 93 -2.09 10.94 13.53
CA ALA A 93 -0.83 10.97 14.25
C ALA A 93 -1.04 11.23 15.75
N GLU A 94 -2.03 12.08 16.08
CA GLU A 94 -2.44 12.33 17.46
C GLU A 94 -2.95 11.06 18.14
N ARG A 95 -3.77 10.27 17.44
CA ARG A 95 -4.25 8.99 17.96
C ARG A 95 -3.11 8.01 18.21
N VAL A 96 -2.19 7.88 17.25
CA VAL A 96 -1.01 7.02 17.39
C VAL A 96 -0.20 7.42 18.64
N LEU A 97 0.11 8.71 18.81
CA LEU A 97 0.82 9.21 19.98
C LEU A 97 0.04 8.99 21.28
N ALA A 98 -1.27 9.21 21.28
CA ALA A 98 -2.13 8.99 22.44
C ALA A 98 -2.12 7.53 22.89
N CYS A 99 -2.15 6.57 21.96
CA CYS A 99 -2.07 5.15 22.28
C CYS A 99 -0.77 4.78 23.00
N TYR A 100 0.37 5.34 22.59
CA TYR A 100 1.64 5.10 23.28
C TYR A 100 1.73 5.83 24.62
N ALA A 101 1.27 7.09 24.70
CA ALA A 101 1.25 7.86 25.94
C ALA A 101 0.38 7.20 27.02
N GLN A 102 -0.77 6.65 26.63
CA GLN A 102 -1.69 5.93 27.50
C GLN A 102 -1.29 4.46 27.74
N LYS A 103 -0.17 4.00 27.16
CA LYS A 103 0.30 2.61 27.24
C LYS A 103 -0.71 1.58 26.75
N LEU A 104 -1.60 1.97 25.82
CA LEU A 104 -2.50 1.04 25.13
C LEU A 104 -1.71 0.10 24.22
N VAL A 105 -0.59 0.61 23.68
CA VAL A 105 0.37 -0.15 22.89
C VAL A 105 1.75 -0.01 23.55
N LYS A 106 2.45 -1.14 23.70
CA LYS A 106 3.83 -1.15 24.18
C LYS A 106 4.78 -0.79 23.02
N PRO A 107 5.71 0.16 23.19
CA PRO A 107 6.74 0.39 22.19
C PRO A 107 7.57 -0.87 21.94
N GLU A 108 7.70 -1.26 20.67
CA GLU A 108 8.51 -2.39 20.22
C GLU A 108 9.33 -1.96 19.00
N PRO A 109 10.67 -2.18 18.96
CA PRO A 109 11.51 -1.71 17.84
C PRO A 109 11.11 -2.25 16.46
N ARG A 110 10.41 -3.39 16.44
CA ARG A 110 9.92 -4.03 15.22
C ARG A 110 8.62 -3.43 14.72
N PHE A 111 7.75 -2.94 15.61
CA PHE A 111 6.38 -2.59 15.26
C PHE A 111 6.05 -1.14 15.60
N LEU A 112 5.42 -0.45 14.66
CA LEU A 112 4.82 0.87 14.86
C LEU A 112 3.32 0.80 14.61
N LEU A 113 2.52 1.23 15.57
CA LEU A 113 1.08 1.46 15.36
C LEU A 113 0.90 2.56 14.31
N ILE A 114 0.13 2.27 13.26
CA ILE A 114 -0.22 3.24 12.20
C ILE A 114 -1.71 3.56 12.15
N ALA A 115 -2.57 2.68 12.67
CA ALA A 115 -4.01 2.93 12.79
C ALA A 115 -4.59 2.22 14.00
N TYR A 116 -5.39 2.94 14.77
CA TYR A 116 -6.10 2.41 15.92
C TYR A 116 -7.50 1.94 15.52
N GLU A 117 -7.80 0.68 15.80
CA GLU A 117 -9.14 0.08 15.64
C GLU A 117 -9.98 0.34 16.90
N SER A 118 -11.12 1.00 16.71
CA SER A 118 -12.06 1.38 17.77
C SER A 118 -13.13 0.33 18.07
N ASP A 119 -13.29 -0.67 17.20
CA ASP A 119 -14.17 -1.81 17.43
C ASP A 119 -13.74 -2.60 18.69
N ALA A 120 -14.63 -2.60 19.69
CA ALA A 120 -14.38 -3.25 20.97
C ALA A 120 -14.46 -4.78 20.91
N MET A 121 -15.17 -5.33 19.92
CA MET A 121 -15.37 -6.78 19.74
C MET A 121 -14.17 -7.41 19.02
N MET A 122 -13.58 -6.69 18.05
CA MET A 122 -12.41 -7.15 17.29
C MET A 122 -11.38 -6.02 17.08
N PRO A 123 -10.59 -5.67 18.12
CA PRO A 123 -9.64 -4.56 18.07
C PRO A 123 -8.35 -4.94 17.30
N LEU A 124 -8.47 -5.14 15.99
CA LEU A 124 -7.34 -5.43 15.10
C LEU A 124 -6.72 -4.12 14.61
N HIS A 125 -5.81 -3.57 15.41
CA HIS A 125 -5.06 -2.38 15.04
C HIS A 125 -4.07 -2.68 13.91
N LEU A 126 -3.70 -1.66 13.16
CA LEU A 126 -2.72 -1.78 12.09
C LEU A 126 -1.34 -1.30 12.52
N PHE A 127 -0.33 -2.06 12.12
CA PHE A 127 1.06 -1.82 12.43
C PHE A 127 1.93 -1.92 11.19
N TYR A 128 2.99 -1.13 11.16
CA TYR A 128 4.17 -1.43 10.35
C TYR A 128 5.01 -2.52 11.00
N ASP A 129 5.42 -3.52 10.22
CA ASP A 129 6.46 -4.49 10.58
C ASP A 129 7.80 -4.09 9.94
N PHE A 130 8.66 -3.42 10.70
CA PHE A 130 9.97 -2.99 10.24
C PHE A 130 10.96 -4.15 9.97
N ASN A 131 10.65 -5.37 10.42
CA ASN A 131 11.41 -6.56 10.04
C ASN A 131 10.94 -7.17 8.71
N ALA A 132 9.99 -6.52 8.04
CA ALA A 132 9.45 -6.90 6.74
C ALA A 132 9.46 -5.70 5.79
N PRO A 133 10.63 -5.10 5.50
CA PRO A 133 10.70 -3.98 4.56
C PRO A 133 10.32 -4.46 3.16
N SER A 134 9.57 -3.63 2.43
CA SER A 134 9.19 -3.90 1.03
C SER A 134 9.13 -2.59 0.26
N ARG A 135 9.83 -2.52 -0.88
CA ARG A 135 9.80 -1.37 -1.81
C ARG A 135 9.96 0.00 -1.13
N ASN A 136 10.95 0.09 -0.23
CA ASN A 136 11.26 1.30 0.55
C ASN A 136 10.14 1.74 1.51
N ASP A 137 9.20 0.86 1.82
CA ASP A 137 8.20 0.98 2.85
C ASP A 137 8.31 -0.21 3.83
N ALA A 138 7.36 -0.35 4.74
CA ALA A 138 7.23 -1.51 5.60
C ALA A 138 5.88 -2.23 5.39
N MET A 139 5.86 -3.53 5.67
CA MET A 139 4.64 -4.32 5.59
C MET A 139 3.59 -3.84 6.60
N VAL A 140 2.34 -3.77 6.16
CA VAL A 140 1.18 -3.48 7.01
C VAL A 140 0.60 -4.77 7.54
N THR A 141 0.55 -4.88 8.86
CA THR A 141 0.03 -6.04 9.58
C THR A 141 -1.09 -5.62 10.51
N SER A 142 -2.08 -6.48 10.68
CA SER A 142 -3.14 -6.32 11.66
C SER A 142 -2.91 -7.25 12.86
N ARG A 143 -3.06 -6.71 14.07
CA ARG A 143 -2.92 -7.48 15.32
C ARG A 143 -3.64 -6.80 16.48
N GLU A 144 -3.97 -7.58 17.50
CA GLU A 144 -4.40 -7.03 18.79
C GLU A 144 -3.27 -6.25 19.47
N ALA A 145 -3.61 -5.16 20.18
CA ALA A 145 -2.66 -4.33 20.92
C ALA A 145 -1.72 -5.11 21.86
N ARG A 146 -2.20 -6.23 22.43
CA ARG A 146 -1.48 -7.05 23.41
C ARG A 146 -0.68 -8.21 22.79
N GLY A 147 -0.60 -8.26 21.46
CA GLY A 147 0.41 -9.05 20.77
C GLY A 147 0.04 -10.48 20.40
N LYS A 148 -1.21 -10.72 19.99
CA LYS A 148 -1.65 -12.00 19.39
C LYS A 148 -1.16 -12.17 17.93
N GLU A 149 -1.71 -13.21 17.28
CA GLU A 149 -1.45 -13.64 15.90
C GLU A 149 -1.41 -12.47 14.91
N LEU A 150 -0.40 -12.50 14.03
CA LEU A 150 -0.18 -11.50 13.00
C LEU A 150 -0.98 -11.89 11.76
N THR A 151 -1.90 -11.03 11.34
CA THR A 151 -2.52 -11.16 10.02
C THR A 151 -1.98 -10.07 9.12
N ASP A 152 -1.13 -10.46 8.18
CA ASP A 152 -0.59 -9.52 7.20
C ASP A 152 -1.70 -9.02 6.28
N ALA A 153 -1.81 -7.70 6.16
CA ALA A 153 -2.85 -7.07 5.36
C ALA A 153 -2.32 -6.67 3.97
N PHE A 154 -1.19 -5.96 3.91
CA PHE A 154 -0.62 -5.43 2.67
C PHE A 154 0.91 -5.38 2.74
N GLU A 155 1.61 -5.54 1.61
CA GLU A 155 3.08 -5.43 1.60
C GLU A 155 3.57 -4.00 1.86
N THR A 156 2.75 -2.99 1.59
CA THR A 156 3.05 -1.56 1.80
C THR A 156 1.78 -0.79 2.18
N LEU A 157 1.90 0.36 2.84
CA LEU A 157 0.75 1.25 3.07
C LEU A 157 0.24 1.86 1.78
N ARG A 158 1.13 2.04 0.81
CA ARG A 158 0.79 2.52 -0.52
C ARG A 158 -0.29 1.64 -1.15
N GLU A 159 -0.11 0.33 -1.12
CA GLU A 159 -1.13 -0.59 -1.64
C GLU A 159 -2.42 -0.53 -0.88
N MET A 160 -2.35 -0.49 0.45
CA MET A 160 -3.53 -0.40 1.29
C MET A 160 -4.37 0.84 0.95
N LEU A 161 -3.73 2.01 0.78
CA LEU A 161 -4.41 3.26 0.48
C LEU A 161 -5.03 3.26 -0.91
N ALA A 162 -4.29 2.81 -1.94
CA ALA A 162 -4.81 2.77 -3.30
C ALA A 162 -5.93 1.72 -3.45
N TRP A 163 -5.76 0.54 -2.82
CA TRP A 163 -6.81 -0.46 -2.73
C TRP A 163 -8.06 0.12 -2.04
N GLY A 164 -7.91 0.76 -0.87
CA GLY A 164 -9.02 1.34 -0.13
C GLY A 164 -9.76 2.42 -0.91
N ALA A 165 -9.04 3.32 -1.58
CA ALA A 165 -9.64 4.36 -2.40
C ALA A 165 -10.45 3.78 -3.56
N LEU A 166 -9.89 2.83 -4.30
CA LEU A 166 -10.58 2.19 -5.43
C LEU A 166 -11.77 1.35 -4.98
N SER A 167 -11.63 0.58 -3.90
CA SER A 167 -12.72 -0.23 -3.34
C SER A 167 -13.89 0.66 -2.90
N LEU A 168 -13.65 1.63 -2.03
CA LEU A 168 -14.71 2.45 -1.42
C LEU A 168 -15.38 3.43 -2.39
N PHE A 169 -14.64 3.97 -3.36
CA PHE A 169 -15.15 5.04 -4.22
C PHE A 169 -15.45 4.63 -5.66
N ARG A 170 -14.93 3.49 -6.13
CA ARG A 170 -15.18 3.02 -7.49
C ARG A 170 -15.91 1.68 -7.52
N ILE A 171 -15.51 0.71 -6.70
CA ILE A 171 -16.15 -0.61 -6.70
C ILE A 171 -17.47 -0.57 -5.94
N ASP A 172 -17.46 -0.16 -4.67
CA ASP A 172 -18.66 -0.18 -3.80
C ASP A 172 -19.76 0.78 -4.29
N ARG A 173 -19.40 1.78 -5.08
CA ARG A 173 -20.32 2.74 -5.69
C ARG A 173 -20.75 2.36 -7.12
N ALA A 174 -20.17 1.31 -7.69
CA ALA A 174 -20.53 0.88 -9.03
C ALA A 174 -21.95 0.30 -9.05
N PRO A 175 -22.74 0.52 -10.12
CA PRO A 175 -24.06 -0.11 -10.27
C PRO A 175 -24.02 -1.63 -10.28
N HIS A 176 -22.88 -2.20 -10.68
CA HIS A 176 -22.65 -3.64 -10.73
C HIS A 176 -21.29 -3.97 -10.16
N THR A 177 -21.26 -4.99 -9.29
CA THR A 177 -20.04 -5.52 -8.70
C THR A 177 -20.01 -7.04 -8.85
N CYS A 178 -18.81 -7.59 -8.81
CA CYS A 178 -18.54 -9.01 -8.82
C CYS A 178 -17.28 -9.26 -8.01
N SER A 179 -17.28 -10.30 -7.18
CA SER A 179 -16.11 -10.69 -6.41
C SER A 179 -15.82 -12.18 -6.57
N GLY A 180 -14.60 -12.59 -6.27
CA GLY A 180 -14.19 -13.96 -6.47
C GLY A 180 -12.76 -14.22 -6.07
N SER A 181 -12.21 -15.30 -6.60
CA SER A 181 -10.79 -15.61 -6.49
C SER A 181 -10.21 -16.04 -7.84
N LEU A 182 -8.97 -15.63 -8.07
CA LEU A 182 -8.10 -16.11 -9.12
C LEU A 182 -7.11 -17.10 -8.51
N LYS A 183 -6.79 -18.18 -9.23
CA LYS A 183 -5.72 -19.10 -8.84
C LYS A 183 -4.82 -19.38 -10.04
N GLY A 184 -3.56 -18.99 -9.98
CA GLY A 184 -2.58 -19.29 -11.03
C GLY A 184 -1.73 -20.51 -10.71
N ASP A 185 -0.73 -20.79 -11.53
CA ASP A 185 0.20 -21.91 -11.30
C ASP A 185 1.40 -21.51 -10.41
N THR A 186 1.76 -20.21 -10.41
CA THR A 186 2.87 -19.67 -9.63
C THR A 186 2.38 -18.72 -8.52
N THR A 187 3.27 -18.35 -7.61
CA THR A 187 2.98 -17.36 -6.55
C THR A 187 2.85 -15.93 -7.07
N ASP A 188 3.37 -15.63 -8.25
CA ASP A 188 3.42 -14.31 -8.88
C ASP A 188 2.59 -14.22 -10.16
N PHE A 189 1.68 -15.18 -10.41
CA PHE A 189 0.85 -15.29 -11.62
C PHE A 189 0.06 -14.02 -11.99
N LEU A 190 -0.07 -13.06 -11.06
CA LEU A 190 -0.67 -11.76 -11.35
C LEU A 190 0.15 -10.96 -12.38
N VAL A 191 1.45 -11.23 -12.55
CA VAL A 191 2.27 -10.64 -13.63
C VAL A 191 1.74 -11.07 -15.01
N ASP A 192 1.29 -12.32 -15.13
CA ASP A 192 0.71 -12.85 -16.38
C ASP A 192 -0.69 -12.27 -16.66
N LEU A 193 -1.34 -11.67 -15.65
CA LEU A 193 -2.62 -10.98 -15.80
C LEU A 193 -2.46 -9.59 -16.42
N ASP A 194 -1.30 -8.95 -16.25
CA ASP A 194 -1.04 -7.58 -16.69
C ASP A 194 -1.24 -7.39 -18.21
N PRO A 195 -0.73 -8.27 -19.10
CA PRO A 195 -0.99 -8.17 -20.55
C PRO A 195 -2.46 -8.34 -20.91
N VAL A 196 -3.19 -9.22 -20.23
CA VAL A 196 -4.62 -9.46 -20.47
C VAL A 196 -5.41 -8.21 -20.12
N MET A 197 -5.17 -7.65 -18.93
CA MET A 197 -5.83 -6.44 -18.47
C MET A 197 -5.50 -5.24 -19.36
N SER A 198 -4.25 -5.12 -19.78
CA SER A 198 -3.81 -4.09 -20.74
C SER A 198 -4.52 -4.22 -22.09
N SER A 199 -4.66 -5.43 -22.64
CA SER A 199 -5.36 -5.66 -23.91
C SER A 199 -6.86 -5.36 -23.84
N LEU A 200 -7.46 -5.51 -22.65
CA LEU A 200 -8.82 -5.07 -22.41
C LEU A 200 -8.92 -3.54 -22.38
N GLY A 201 -7.83 -2.83 -22.11
CA GLY A 201 -7.73 -1.36 -21.98
C GLY A 201 -7.67 -0.85 -20.53
N PHE A 202 -7.32 -1.71 -19.56
CA PHE A 202 -7.03 -1.25 -18.20
C PHE A 202 -5.60 -0.72 -18.11
N ILE A 203 -5.38 0.19 -17.18
CA ILE A 203 -4.06 0.64 -16.74
C ILE A 203 -3.83 0.24 -15.28
N GLN A 204 -2.57 0.16 -14.86
CA GLN A 204 -2.23 0.17 -13.45
C GLN A 204 -1.99 1.61 -13.01
N PRO A 205 -2.77 2.16 -12.05
CA PRO A 205 -2.66 3.57 -11.70
C PRO A 205 -1.44 3.90 -10.85
N ILE A 206 -0.86 2.91 -10.17
CA ILE A 206 0.39 2.97 -9.42
C ILE A 206 1.10 1.61 -9.48
N PRO A 207 2.43 1.55 -9.26
CA PRO A 207 3.14 0.29 -9.11
C PRO A 207 2.69 -0.48 -7.85
N THR A 208 2.48 -1.79 -8.01
CA THR A 208 2.08 -2.71 -6.92
C THR A 208 2.96 -3.96 -6.89
N GLY A 209 2.96 -4.67 -5.76
CA GLY A 209 3.78 -5.85 -5.46
C GLY A 209 3.05 -7.12 -5.88
N PRO A 210 3.70 -8.29 -5.87
CA PRO A 210 3.13 -9.53 -6.42
C PRO A 210 1.81 -9.99 -5.78
N LEU A 211 1.47 -9.43 -4.62
CA LEU A 211 0.26 -9.82 -3.87
C LEU A 211 -0.92 -8.88 -4.10
N CYS A 212 -0.69 -7.71 -4.70
CA CYS A 212 -1.73 -6.75 -5.00
C CYS A 212 -1.65 -6.34 -6.47
N ARG A 213 -2.81 -6.22 -7.12
CA ARG A 213 -2.90 -5.56 -8.43
C ARG A 213 -4.11 -4.64 -8.43
N LEU A 214 -3.94 -3.48 -9.03
CA LEU A 214 -4.98 -2.47 -9.18
C LEU A 214 -5.10 -2.18 -10.67
N TYR A 215 -6.29 -2.36 -11.22
CA TYR A 215 -6.57 -2.11 -12.63
C TYR A 215 -7.70 -1.10 -12.74
N GLU A 216 -7.44 -0.01 -13.45
CA GLU A 216 -8.42 1.05 -13.67
C GLU A 216 -8.70 1.23 -15.17
N ARG A 217 -9.97 1.41 -15.51
CA ARG A 217 -10.42 2.00 -16.78
C ARG A 217 -11.54 3.01 -16.48
N PRO A 218 -11.99 3.82 -17.45
CA PRO A 218 -13.06 4.79 -17.21
C PRO A 218 -14.38 4.18 -16.69
N ASP A 219 -14.75 2.97 -17.13
CA ASP A 219 -16.05 2.35 -16.86
C ASP A 219 -16.01 1.09 -15.96
N ALA A 220 -14.82 0.68 -15.50
CA ALA A 220 -14.64 -0.45 -14.60
C ALA A 220 -13.34 -0.33 -13.77
N VAL A 221 -13.32 -0.97 -12.61
CA VAL A 221 -12.15 -1.07 -11.74
C VAL A 221 -12.07 -2.49 -11.20
N MET A 222 -10.87 -3.06 -11.19
CA MET A 222 -10.61 -4.35 -10.58
C MET A 222 -9.46 -4.22 -9.59
N VAL A 223 -9.63 -4.79 -8.41
CA VAL A 223 -8.55 -4.94 -7.43
C VAL A 223 -8.34 -6.42 -7.15
N CYS A 224 -7.09 -6.84 -7.06
CA CYS A 224 -6.69 -8.18 -6.65
C CYS A 224 -5.86 -8.07 -5.37
N THR A 225 -6.11 -8.95 -4.41
CA THR A 225 -5.39 -8.99 -3.12
C THR A 225 -5.06 -10.42 -2.70
N GLY A 226 -3.92 -10.57 -2.04
CA GLY A 226 -3.46 -11.80 -1.40
C GLY A 226 -2.85 -11.49 -0.05
N THR A 227 -2.81 -12.47 0.85
CA THR A 227 -2.23 -12.29 2.18
C THR A 227 -0.74 -12.66 2.17
N PRO A 228 0.18 -11.76 2.57
CA PRO A 228 1.63 -11.97 2.44
C PRO A 228 2.22 -13.23 3.07
N ARG A 229 2.00 -13.50 4.37
CA ARG A 229 2.57 -14.70 5.02
C ARG A 229 1.58 -15.83 5.29
N ALA A 230 0.28 -15.64 5.09
CA ALA A 230 -0.72 -16.64 5.46
C ALA A 230 -0.84 -17.82 4.47
N GLY A 231 0.15 -18.02 3.58
CA GLY A 231 0.23 -19.24 2.79
C GLY A 231 -0.93 -19.43 1.80
N THR A 232 -1.59 -18.37 1.33
CA THR A 232 -2.63 -18.49 0.28
C THR A 232 -2.07 -18.96 -1.07
N GLY A 233 -0.76 -19.23 -1.13
CA GLY A 233 -0.09 -19.80 -2.29
C GLY A 233 -0.33 -18.98 -3.53
N ASN A 234 -0.80 -19.66 -4.57
CA ASN A 234 -1.12 -19.12 -5.88
C ASN A 234 -2.57 -18.62 -6.01
N ARG A 235 -3.28 -18.33 -4.91
CA ARG A 235 -4.66 -17.79 -4.93
C ARG A 235 -4.74 -16.33 -4.51
N ARG A 236 -5.52 -15.52 -5.22
CA ARG A 236 -5.79 -14.10 -4.93
C ARG A 236 -7.29 -13.85 -4.94
N ALA A 237 -7.78 -13.06 -3.99
CA ALA A 237 -9.12 -12.52 -4.07
C ALA A 237 -9.18 -11.42 -5.13
N PHE A 238 -10.34 -11.19 -5.73
CA PHE A 238 -10.58 -10.01 -6.53
C PHE A 238 -11.95 -9.42 -6.25
N ASP A 239 -12.05 -8.11 -6.44
CA ASP A 239 -13.29 -7.37 -6.54
C ASP A 239 -13.27 -6.56 -7.85
N LEU A 240 -14.39 -6.57 -8.57
CA LEU A 240 -14.57 -5.94 -9.87
C LEU A 240 -15.87 -5.14 -9.85
N GLY A 241 -15.78 -3.83 -10.08
CA GLY A 241 -16.92 -2.93 -10.20
C GLY A 241 -17.00 -2.28 -11.57
N GLY A 242 -18.21 -1.97 -12.05
CA GLY A 242 -18.39 -1.19 -13.26
C GLY A 242 -19.86 -0.90 -13.63
N ASN A 243 -20.04 -0.23 -14.76
CA ASN A 243 -21.35 0.31 -15.16
C ASN A 243 -22.20 -0.63 -16.01
N SER A 244 -21.73 -1.84 -16.35
CA SER A 244 -22.45 -2.78 -17.21
C SER A 244 -22.14 -4.24 -16.90
N VAL A 245 -23.18 -5.02 -16.55
CA VAL A 245 -23.07 -6.47 -16.33
C VAL A 245 -22.45 -7.19 -17.53
N GLY A 246 -22.86 -6.83 -18.75
CA GLY A 246 -22.31 -7.44 -19.98
C GLY A 246 -20.81 -7.20 -20.13
N ARG A 247 -20.33 -6.01 -19.77
CA ARG A 247 -18.89 -5.69 -19.78
C ARG A 247 -18.13 -6.45 -18.70
N LEU A 248 -18.65 -6.52 -17.48
CA LEU A 248 -18.00 -7.27 -16.39
C LEU A 248 -17.89 -8.76 -16.75
N ARG A 249 -18.96 -9.35 -17.30
CA ARG A 249 -18.94 -10.74 -17.80
C ARG A 249 -17.90 -10.93 -18.90
N ARG A 250 -17.79 -9.99 -19.84
CA ARG A 250 -16.76 -10.05 -20.89
C ARG A 250 -15.35 -10.03 -20.29
N ILE A 251 -15.07 -9.09 -19.38
CA ILE A 251 -13.77 -8.99 -18.70
C ILE A 251 -13.40 -10.33 -18.04
N LEU A 252 -14.32 -10.90 -17.26
CA LEU A 252 -14.10 -12.19 -16.60
C LEU A 252 -13.92 -13.35 -17.59
N GLY A 253 -14.68 -13.34 -18.70
CA GLY A 253 -14.55 -14.33 -19.77
C GLY A 253 -13.18 -14.28 -20.47
N GLU A 254 -12.64 -13.09 -20.68
CA GLU A 254 -11.33 -12.88 -21.31
C GLU A 254 -10.19 -13.32 -20.37
N ILE A 255 -10.28 -12.98 -19.08
CA ILE A 255 -9.35 -13.46 -18.05
C ILE A 255 -9.36 -14.99 -17.99
N SER A 256 -10.54 -15.61 -18.00
CA SER A 256 -10.68 -17.07 -17.99
C SER A 256 -10.17 -17.72 -19.27
N SER A 257 -10.33 -17.07 -20.43
CA SER A 257 -9.93 -17.61 -21.73
C SER A 257 -8.42 -17.54 -21.95
N ALA A 258 -7.76 -16.53 -21.37
CA ALA A 258 -6.30 -16.37 -21.42
C ALA A 258 -5.55 -17.46 -20.64
N ARG A 259 -6.24 -18.27 -19.81
CA ARG A 259 -5.67 -19.33 -18.97
C ARG A 259 -4.55 -18.86 -18.04
N VAL A 260 -4.56 -17.58 -17.69
CA VAL A 260 -3.64 -16.99 -16.70
C VAL A 260 -3.97 -17.48 -15.29
N ALA A 261 -5.25 -17.68 -15.01
CA ALA A 261 -5.72 -18.16 -13.72
C ALA A 261 -7.07 -18.89 -13.82
N GLU A 262 -7.28 -19.85 -12.93
CA GLU A 262 -8.59 -20.41 -12.62
C GLU A 262 -9.44 -19.35 -11.92
N LEU A 263 -10.59 -19.04 -12.51
CA LEU A 263 -11.53 -18.04 -12.01
C LEU A 263 -12.68 -18.70 -11.22
N GLN A 264 -12.88 -18.27 -9.98
CA GLN A 264 -14.05 -18.64 -9.18
C GLN A 264 -14.80 -17.39 -8.74
N VAL A 265 -16.04 -17.23 -9.20
CA VAL A 265 -16.92 -16.10 -8.83
C VAL A 265 -17.74 -16.46 -7.58
N LYS A 266 -17.84 -15.55 -6.61
CA LYS A 266 -18.74 -15.71 -5.45
C LYS A 266 -20.19 -15.53 -5.92
N LYS A 267 -21.07 -16.41 -5.45
CA LYS A 267 -22.51 -16.33 -5.72
C LYS A 267 -23.17 -15.25 -4.87
#